data_AF-G3UUS8-F1
#
_entry.id   AF-G3UUS8-F1
#
_cell.length_a   1.000
_cell.length_b   1.000
_cell.length_c   1.000
_cell.angle_alpha   90.00
_cell.angle_beta   90.00
_cell.angle_gamma   90.00
#
_symmetry.space_group_name_H-M   'P 1'
#
loop_
_entity.id
_entity.type
_entity.pdbx_description
1 polymer ?
#
loop_
_entity_poly.entity_id
_entity_poly.type
_entity_poly.pdbx_seq_one_letter_code
_entity_poly.pdbx_strand_id
1 'polypeptide(L)'
;MCPERATKLVRVWGTSLNEEQLRDLGLFSLENFKESIKESKLPLEQCQIRHNLKISYEACTLAILEGIHLLLLSFVIGYNLFLVAAHEFGHSLGLEHSRDPGALMFPIYTYTGKSGFVLPDDDVQGIQELYGPGDRDPNPKHPKTPEKCAADLSIDAITKLRGEMLVFKDRFFWRLHPQMVEAELVLIKSFWPELPNKIDAAYENPIKDLVFMFKGKKVWALNGYDIVEGFPKKIYEMGFPKEMKRIDAVVHIDDTGKTLFFTGNKYWSYDEETEVMDTGYPKFIEDEFAGIGDRVDAVYQRNGYLYFFNGPLQFEYSIWSKRIVRILHTNSLFWC
;
A
#
# COMPACT_ATOMS: atom_id res chain seq x y z
N MET A 1 -40.91 -3.48 -0.12
CA MET A 1 -40.77 -2.10 -0.64
C MET A 1 -39.84 -1.36 0.30
N CYS A 2 -38.59 -1.11 -0.09
CA CYS A 2 -37.74 -0.17 0.62
C CYS A 2 -38.41 1.22 0.59
N PRO A 3 -38.55 1.94 1.71
CA PRO A 3 -39.13 3.26 1.69
C PRO A 3 -38.16 4.23 0.99
N GLU A 4 -38.71 5.11 0.15
CA GLU A 4 -38.06 6.18 -0.63
C GLU A 4 -37.19 7.18 0.20
N ARG A 5 -36.95 6.92 1.49
CA ARG A 5 -36.06 7.72 2.36
C ARG A 5 -34.62 7.21 2.40
N ALA A 6 -34.37 5.92 2.16
CA ALA A 6 -33.01 5.38 2.04
C ALA A 6 -32.29 5.95 0.80
N THR A 7 -33.04 6.27 -0.25
CA THR A 7 -32.54 6.85 -1.51
C THR A 7 -32.11 8.31 -1.36
N LYS A 8 -32.51 9.01 -0.30
CA LYS A 8 -32.06 10.40 -0.02
C LYS A 8 -30.70 10.45 0.67
N LEU A 9 -30.39 9.49 1.54
CA LEU A 9 -29.07 9.36 2.16
C LEU A 9 -28.00 9.00 1.11
N VAL A 10 -28.34 8.22 0.08
CA VAL A 10 -27.40 7.91 -1.01
C VAL A 10 -27.15 9.11 -1.94
N ARG A 11 -28.08 10.07 -2.06
CA ARG A 11 -27.94 11.22 -2.98
C ARG A 11 -27.01 12.34 -2.50
N VAL A 12 -26.72 12.44 -1.21
CA VAL A 12 -25.89 13.53 -0.66
C VAL A 12 -24.39 13.21 -0.71
N TRP A 13 -24.02 11.93 -0.82
CA TRP A 13 -22.63 11.47 -0.59
C TRP A 13 -21.81 11.26 -1.87
N GLY A 14 -22.33 11.76 -3.00
CA GLY A 14 -21.64 11.78 -4.30
C GLY A 14 -20.81 13.04 -4.54
N THR A 15 -20.74 13.98 -3.60
CA THR A 15 -19.98 15.22 -3.74
C THR A 15 -19.08 15.42 -2.53
N SER A 16 -17.80 15.72 -2.77
CA SER A 16 -16.85 16.10 -1.71
C SER A 16 -17.36 17.35 -1.00
N LEU A 17 -17.94 17.19 0.19
CA LEU A 17 -18.31 18.33 1.03
C LEU A 17 -17.10 18.73 1.88
N ASN A 18 -16.82 20.02 1.94
CA ASN A 18 -15.76 20.59 2.78
C ASN A 18 -16.29 20.92 4.19
N GLU A 19 -15.38 21.25 5.13
CA GLU A 19 -15.72 21.53 6.53
C GLU A 19 -16.80 22.61 6.72
N GLU A 20 -16.88 23.57 5.81
CA GLU A 20 -17.85 24.67 5.85
C GLU A 20 -19.26 24.18 5.49
N GLN A 21 -19.37 23.27 4.52
CA GLN A 21 -20.64 22.66 4.12
C GLN A 21 -21.19 21.67 5.14
N LEU A 22 -20.33 21.05 5.96
CA LEU A 22 -20.74 20.20 7.09
C LEU A 22 -21.25 21.02 8.28
N ARG A 23 -20.80 22.28 8.44
CA ARG A 23 -21.31 23.23 9.44
C ARG A 23 -22.73 23.70 9.11
N ASP A 24 -23.00 24.00 7.84
CA ASP A 24 -24.32 24.45 7.38
C ASP A 24 -25.41 23.37 7.47
N LEU A 25 -25.03 22.08 7.51
CA LEU A 25 -25.96 20.95 7.73
C LEU A 25 -26.36 20.76 9.21
N GLY A 26 -25.90 21.63 10.12
CA GLY A 26 -26.31 21.60 11.53
C GLY A 26 -25.78 20.41 12.34
N LEU A 27 -24.82 19.65 11.82
CA LEU A 27 -24.21 18.48 12.47
C LEU A 27 -23.24 18.83 13.62
N PHE A 28 -23.11 20.12 13.96
CA PHE A 28 -22.10 20.63 14.88
C PHE A 28 -22.54 20.77 16.36
N SER A 29 -23.63 20.13 16.76
CA SER A 29 -24.00 20.05 18.18
C SER A 29 -24.25 18.61 18.60
N LEU A 30 -23.60 18.20 19.71
CA LEU A 30 -23.85 16.94 20.40
C LEU A 30 -25.35 16.76 20.76
N GLU A 31 -26.11 17.85 20.83
CA GLU A 31 -27.57 17.83 21.03
C GLU A 31 -28.32 17.46 19.75
N ASN A 32 -27.87 17.90 18.56
CA ASN A 32 -28.52 17.60 17.28
C ASN A 32 -28.32 16.13 16.86
N PHE A 33 -27.17 15.53 17.18
CA PHE A 33 -26.95 14.08 16.96
C PHE A 33 -27.83 13.24 17.90
N LYS A 34 -27.98 13.67 19.16
CA LYS A 34 -28.91 13.04 20.12
C LYS A 34 -30.37 13.22 19.71
N GLU A 35 -30.74 14.35 19.11
CA GLU A 35 -32.07 14.55 18.52
C GLU A 35 -32.29 13.68 17.28
N SER A 36 -31.30 13.54 16.39
CA SER A 36 -31.41 12.67 15.22
C SER A 36 -31.59 11.19 15.59
N ILE A 37 -31.00 10.74 16.70
CA ILE A 37 -31.23 9.40 17.27
C ILE A 37 -32.61 9.32 17.95
N LYS A 38 -33.07 10.37 18.65
CA LYS A 38 -34.44 10.44 19.21
C LYS A 38 -35.54 10.48 18.15
N GLU A 39 -35.29 11.11 17.00
CA GLU A 39 -36.21 11.20 15.87
C GLU A 39 -36.22 9.92 15.02
N SER A 40 -35.21 9.05 15.17
CA SER A 40 -35.23 7.68 14.66
C SER A 40 -36.17 6.79 15.49
N LYS A 41 -37.44 7.18 15.59
CA LYS A 41 -38.52 6.27 16.00
C LYS A 41 -38.72 5.24 14.89
N LEU A 42 -37.83 4.25 14.83
CA LEU A 42 -38.12 2.98 14.15
C LEU A 42 -39.32 2.35 14.88
N PRO A 43 -40.47 2.12 14.21
CA PRO A 43 -41.61 1.50 14.85
C PRO A 43 -41.23 0.09 15.32
N LEU A 44 -41.47 -0.18 16.61
CA LEU A 44 -41.16 -1.42 17.35
C LEU A 44 -41.83 -2.70 16.81
N GLU A 45 -42.47 -2.68 15.64
CA GLU A 45 -43.21 -3.83 15.07
C GLU A 45 -42.65 -4.38 13.75
N GLN A 46 -41.56 -3.84 13.19
CA GLN A 46 -40.94 -4.38 11.97
C GLN A 46 -39.64 -5.17 12.18
N CYS A 47 -39.37 -5.63 13.40
CA CYS A 47 -38.35 -6.65 13.63
C CYS A 47 -38.95 -8.07 13.48
N GLN A 48 -39.49 -8.37 12.29
CA GLN A 48 -39.78 -9.74 11.88
C GLN A 48 -38.81 -10.13 10.76
N ILE A 49 -37.64 -10.59 11.19
CA ILE A 49 -36.66 -11.26 10.34
C ILE A 49 -37.24 -12.65 9.99
N ARG A 50 -37.49 -12.90 8.70
CA ARG A 50 -37.51 -14.27 8.19
C ARG A 50 -36.08 -14.80 8.26
N HIS A 51 -35.92 -15.93 8.95
CA HIS A 51 -34.71 -16.74 9.13
C HIS A 51 -33.63 -16.20 10.09
N ASN A 52 -33.85 -16.49 11.39
CA ASN A 52 -32.86 -17.01 12.35
C ASN A 52 -31.48 -16.34 12.56
N LEU A 53 -31.39 -15.01 12.63
CA LEU A 53 -30.41 -14.37 13.51
C LEU A 53 -31.09 -13.29 14.36
N LYS A 54 -31.28 -13.57 15.66
CA LYS A 54 -31.65 -12.55 16.65
C LYS A 54 -30.37 -11.88 17.12
N ILE A 55 -29.96 -10.80 16.46
CA ILE A 55 -29.03 -9.84 17.07
C ILE A 55 -29.89 -9.03 18.05
N SER A 56 -29.60 -9.13 19.35
CA SER A 56 -30.39 -8.40 20.36
C SER A 56 -30.16 -6.89 20.20
N TYR A 57 -31.17 -6.09 20.54
CA TYR A 57 -31.06 -4.64 20.56
C TYR A 57 -29.85 -4.17 21.40
N GLU A 58 -29.49 -4.93 22.43
CA GLU A 58 -28.31 -4.66 23.27
C GLU A 58 -27.00 -4.78 22.48
N ALA A 59 -26.86 -5.73 21.55
CA ALA A 59 -25.66 -5.87 20.71
C ALA A 59 -25.52 -4.70 19.71
N CYS A 60 -26.62 -4.24 19.11
CA CYS A 60 -26.61 -3.00 18.31
C CYS A 60 -26.28 -1.78 19.17
N THR A 61 -26.81 -1.70 20.39
CA THR A 61 -26.56 -0.55 21.27
C THR A 61 -25.12 -0.55 21.78
N LEU A 62 -24.52 -1.72 22.04
CA LEU A 62 -23.13 -1.87 22.45
C LEU A 62 -22.16 -1.54 21.31
N ALA A 63 -22.42 -2.03 20.10
CA ALA A 63 -21.64 -1.67 18.90
C ALA A 63 -21.72 -0.18 18.59
N ILE A 64 -22.89 0.44 18.77
CA ILE A 64 -23.06 1.89 18.66
C ILE A 64 -22.29 2.62 19.77
N LEU A 65 -22.26 2.12 21.02
CA LEU A 65 -21.55 2.75 22.13
C LEU A 65 -20.02 2.62 22.02
N GLU A 66 -19.50 1.48 21.58
CA GLU A 66 -18.08 1.25 21.31
C GLU A 66 -17.61 2.06 20.07
N GLY A 67 -18.41 2.05 19.00
CA GLY A 67 -18.18 2.87 17.82
C GLY A 67 -18.24 4.38 18.12
N ILE A 68 -19.15 4.83 18.98
CA ILE A 68 -19.21 6.23 19.46
C ILE A 68 -17.95 6.59 20.26
N HIS A 69 -17.40 5.68 21.07
CA HIS A 69 -16.18 5.95 21.83
C HIS A 69 -14.96 6.12 20.91
N LEU A 70 -14.84 5.30 19.85
CA LEU A 70 -13.80 5.46 18.82
C LEU A 70 -14.01 6.71 17.95
N LEU A 71 -15.26 7.02 17.57
CA LEU A 71 -15.62 8.23 16.83
C LEU A 71 -15.27 9.49 17.63
N LEU A 72 -15.54 9.51 18.93
CA LEU A 72 -15.18 10.63 19.81
C LEU A 72 -13.66 10.77 20.01
N LEU A 73 -12.91 9.67 20.05
CA LEU A 73 -11.44 9.69 20.10
C LEU A 73 -10.81 10.21 18.79
N SER A 74 -11.41 9.89 17.64
CA SER A 74 -10.95 10.40 16.34
C SER A 74 -11.05 11.92 16.22
N PHE A 75 -11.93 12.55 17.02
CA PHE A 75 -12.10 14.00 17.07
C PHE A 75 -11.01 14.70 17.90
N VAL A 76 -10.26 13.97 18.72
CA VAL A 76 -9.28 14.51 19.69
C VAL A 76 -7.84 14.17 19.31
N ILE A 77 -7.63 13.12 18.51
CA ILE A 77 -6.32 12.54 18.18
C ILE A 77 -6.31 12.28 16.66
N GLY A 78 -5.19 12.52 15.95
CA GLY A 78 -5.05 12.56 14.49
C GLY A 78 -5.43 11.31 13.66
N TYR A 79 -6.61 10.74 13.90
CA TYR A 79 -7.25 9.67 13.15
C TYR A 79 -8.20 10.25 12.10
N ASN A 80 -8.29 9.59 10.97
CA ASN A 80 -9.22 9.98 9.92
C ASN A 80 -10.62 9.45 10.23
N LEU A 81 -11.54 10.37 10.59
CA LEU A 81 -12.92 10.04 10.93
C LEU A 81 -13.62 9.18 9.87
N PHE A 82 -13.37 9.46 8.58
CA PHE A 82 -13.98 8.68 7.50
C PHE A 82 -13.53 7.21 7.51
N LEU A 83 -12.23 6.94 7.69
CA LEU A 83 -11.72 5.56 7.73
C LEU A 83 -12.24 4.79 8.95
N VAL A 84 -12.24 5.42 10.13
CA VAL A 84 -12.76 4.80 11.35
C VAL A 84 -14.26 4.53 11.22
N ALA A 85 -15.04 5.52 10.79
CA ALA A 85 -16.48 5.34 10.60
C ALA A 85 -16.81 4.24 9.57
N ALA A 86 -16.04 4.16 8.48
CA ALA A 86 -16.23 3.11 7.48
C ALA A 86 -16.01 1.70 8.07
N HIS A 87 -15.00 1.52 8.92
CA HIS A 87 -14.75 0.27 9.66
C HIS A 87 -15.91 -0.07 10.61
N GLU A 88 -16.34 0.89 11.44
CA GLU A 88 -17.45 0.68 12.38
C GLU A 88 -18.79 0.41 11.68
N PHE A 89 -19.00 0.98 10.49
CA PHE A 89 -20.16 0.64 9.66
C PHE A 89 -20.08 -0.79 9.13
N GLY A 90 -18.89 -1.32 8.85
CA GLY A 90 -18.71 -2.74 8.54
C GLY A 90 -19.22 -3.63 9.68
N HIS A 91 -18.83 -3.34 10.92
CA HIS A 91 -19.38 -4.04 12.10
C HIS A 91 -20.89 -3.87 12.24
N SER A 92 -21.41 -2.65 12.04
CA SER A 92 -22.85 -2.38 12.10
C SER A 92 -23.64 -3.13 11.02
N LEU A 93 -23.00 -3.45 9.89
CA LEU A 93 -23.53 -4.25 8.80
C LEU A 93 -23.22 -5.75 8.94
N GLY A 94 -22.63 -6.18 10.07
CA GLY A 94 -22.41 -7.59 10.39
C GLY A 94 -21.08 -8.18 9.95
N LEU A 95 -20.11 -7.38 9.49
CA LEU A 95 -18.74 -7.85 9.23
C LEU A 95 -17.96 -7.97 10.54
N GLU A 96 -17.23 -9.07 10.70
CA GLU A 96 -16.22 -9.22 11.75
C GLU A 96 -14.85 -8.69 11.30
N HIS A 97 -13.88 -8.68 12.21
CA HIS A 97 -12.51 -8.32 11.85
C HIS A 97 -11.92 -9.31 10.83
N SER A 98 -11.27 -8.75 9.81
CA SER A 98 -10.50 -9.52 8.83
C SER A 98 -9.09 -9.82 9.33
N ARG A 99 -8.51 -10.91 8.82
CA ARG A 99 -7.08 -11.24 8.98
C ARG A 99 -6.22 -10.67 7.84
N ASP A 100 -6.85 -10.14 6.79
CA ASP A 100 -6.15 -9.50 5.69
C ASP A 100 -5.64 -8.11 6.13
N PRO A 101 -4.31 -7.87 6.18
CA PRO A 101 -3.75 -6.57 6.55
C PRO A 101 -4.12 -5.43 5.58
N GLY A 102 -4.65 -5.76 4.41
CA GLY A 102 -5.13 -4.83 3.41
C GLY A 102 -6.61 -4.47 3.53
N ALA A 103 -7.38 -5.18 4.35
CA ALA A 103 -8.80 -4.96 4.53
C ALA A 103 -9.10 -3.70 5.34
N LEU A 104 -10.22 -3.06 5.05
CA LEU A 104 -10.78 -2.02 5.91
C LEU A 104 -11.14 -2.61 7.27
N MET A 105 -11.69 -3.83 7.31
CA MET A 105 -12.05 -4.55 8.53
C MET A 105 -10.85 -5.16 9.27
N PHE A 106 -9.60 -4.84 8.91
CA PHE A 106 -8.44 -5.22 9.71
C PHE A 106 -8.45 -4.48 11.07
N PRO A 107 -8.19 -5.15 12.21
CA PRO A 107 -8.38 -4.58 13.55
C PRO A 107 -7.41 -3.45 13.93
N ILE A 108 -6.36 -3.20 13.13
CA ILE A 108 -5.37 -2.15 13.41
C ILE A 108 -5.56 -1.00 12.43
N TYR A 109 -5.89 0.18 12.97
CA TYR A 109 -6.02 1.39 12.16
C TYR A 109 -4.75 1.70 11.38
N THR A 110 -4.90 1.88 10.07
CA THR A 110 -3.84 2.40 9.19
C THR A 110 -4.38 3.56 8.36
N TYR A 111 -3.66 4.67 8.38
CA TYR A 111 -4.02 5.82 7.55
C TYR A 111 -3.66 5.57 6.09
N THR A 112 -4.66 5.55 5.20
CA THR A 112 -4.47 5.22 3.78
C THR A 112 -4.38 6.44 2.85
N GLY A 113 -4.50 7.67 3.39
CA GLY A 113 -4.39 8.94 2.65
C GLY A 113 -5.65 9.80 2.67
N LYS A 114 -5.60 11.00 2.06
CA LYS A 114 -6.71 11.99 2.06
C LYS A 114 -7.71 11.80 0.92
N SER A 115 -7.40 11.03 -0.12
CA SER A 115 -8.23 10.93 -1.31
C SER A 115 -8.15 9.56 -1.97
N GLY A 116 -9.25 9.16 -2.63
CA GLY A 116 -9.30 7.96 -3.45
C GLY A 116 -9.36 6.65 -2.67
N PHE A 117 -10.01 6.64 -1.49
CA PHE A 117 -10.31 5.38 -0.81
C PHE A 117 -11.13 4.47 -1.73
N VAL A 118 -10.67 3.23 -1.86
CA VAL A 118 -11.37 2.16 -2.56
C VAL A 118 -11.48 0.99 -1.61
N LEU A 119 -12.69 0.47 -1.46
CA LEU A 119 -12.95 -0.68 -0.59
C LEU A 119 -12.11 -1.87 -1.08
N PRO A 120 -11.27 -2.47 -0.23
CA PRO A 120 -10.50 -3.67 -0.56
C PRO A 120 -11.39 -4.85 -0.96
N ASP A 121 -10.82 -5.76 -1.77
CA ASP A 121 -11.55 -6.91 -2.31
C ASP A 121 -12.08 -7.85 -1.22
N ASP A 122 -11.34 -8.02 -0.12
CA ASP A 122 -11.74 -8.82 1.04
C ASP A 122 -13.05 -8.29 1.67
N ASP A 123 -13.14 -6.98 1.90
CA ASP A 123 -14.34 -6.35 2.49
C ASP A 123 -15.53 -6.40 1.51
N VAL A 124 -15.27 -6.28 0.20
CA VAL A 124 -16.31 -6.41 -0.85
C VAL A 124 -16.87 -7.82 -0.86
N GLN A 125 -16.02 -8.84 -0.83
CA GLN A 125 -16.45 -10.23 -0.77
C GLN A 125 -17.27 -10.49 0.50
N GLY A 126 -16.77 -10.06 1.66
CA GLY A 126 -17.46 -10.25 2.94
C GLY A 126 -18.86 -9.60 2.96
N ILE A 127 -18.99 -8.35 2.50
CA ILE A 127 -20.30 -7.67 2.54
C ILE A 127 -21.27 -8.24 1.49
N GLN A 128 -20.77 -8.66 0.32
CA GLN A 128 -21.59 -9.27 -0.72
C GLN A 128 -22.00 -10.71 -0.37
N GLU A 129 -21.27 -11.42 0.49
CA GLU A 129 -21.70 -12.71 1.01
C GLU A 129 -22.96 -12.58 1.89
N LEU A 130 -23.08 -11.49 2.64
CA LEU A 130 -24.24 -11.21 3.50
C LEU A 130 -25.45 -10.68 2.72
N TYR A 131 -25.23 -9.81 1.74
CA TYR A 131 -26.31 -9.03 1.13
C TYR A 131 -26.44 -9.18 -0.40
N GLY A 132 -25.51 -9.87 -1.05
CA GLY A 132 -25.37 -9.91 -2.51
C GLY A 132 -24.73 -8.65 -3.10
N PRO A 133 -24.36 -8.68 -4.39
CA PRO A 133 -23.85 -7.50 -5.09
C PRO A 133 -24.96 -6.47 -5.34
N GLY A 134 -24.57 -5.19 -5.36
CA GLY A 134 -25.47 -4.11 -5.80
C GLY A 134 -25.65 -4.09 -7.33
N ASP A 135 -26.62 -3.30 -7.80
CA ASP A 135 -26.95 -3.18 -9.24
C ASP A 135 -25.77 -2.69 -10.09
N ARG A 136 -24.93 -1.81 -9.53
CA ARG A 136 -23.76 -1.26 -10.21
C ARG A 136 -22.70 -0.80 -9.22
N ASP A 137 -21.46 -1.13 -9.53
CA ASP A 137 -20.29 -0.59 -8.87
C ASP A 137 -19.77 0.66 -9.59
N PRO A 138 -19.76 1.85 -8.96
CA PRO A 138 -19.18 3.05 -9.56
C PRO A 138 -17.64 3.01 -9.65
N ASN A 139 -16.97 2.16 -8.86
CA ASN A 139 -15.51 2.02 -8.86
C ASN A 139 -15.08 0.54 -8.69
N PRO A 140 -15.17 -0.27 -9.76
CA PRO A 140 -15.01 -1.73 -9.70
C PRO A 140 -13.57 -2.22 -9.48
N LYS A 141 -12.63 -1.33 -9.18
CA LYS A 141 -11.20 -1.67 -9.03
C LYS A 141 -10.84 -1.83 -7.56
N HIS A 142 -11.24 -2.94 -6.97
CA HIS A 142 -10.93 -3.26 -5.59
C HIS A 142 -9.49 -3.78 -5.45
N PRO A 143 -8.66 -3.16 -4.60
CA PRO A 143 -7.30 -3.62 -4.39
C PRO A 143 -7.32 -4.97 -3.65
N LYS A 144 -6.63 -5.95 -4.22
CA LYS A 144 -6.36 -7.24 -3.60
C LYS A 144 -5.05 -7.21 -2.84
N THR A 145 -4.99 -7.91 -1.72
CA THR A 145 -3.75 -8.12 -0.99
C THR A 145 -2.92 -9.17 -1.72
N PRO A 146 -1.61 -8.92 -1.95
CA PRO A 146 -0.79 -9.82 -2.73
C PRO A 146 -0.47 -11.09 -1.93
N GLU A 147 -0.54 -12.25 -2.60
CA GLU A 147 -0.24 -13.55 -2.00
C GLU A 147 1.22 -13.95 -2.23
N LYS A 148 1.95 -14.22 -1.15
CA LYS A 148 3.41 -14.51 -1.20
C LYS A 148 3.78 -15.77 -1.99
N CYS A 149 2.88 -16.75 -2.08
CA CYS A 149 3.10 -18.02 -2.81
C CYS A 149 2.40 -18.09 -4.17
N ALA A 150 1.80 -17.00 -4.66
CA ALA A 150 1.22 -16.98 -5.99
C ALA A 150 2.28 -17.28 -7.06
N ALA A 151 1.94 -18.13 -8.04
CA ALA A 151 2.88 -18.58 -9.07
C ALA A 151 3.25 -17.47 -10.06
N ASP A 152 2.37 -16.49 -10.23
CA ASP A 152 2.53 -15.31 -11.09
C ASP A 152 3.02 -14.07 -10.32
N LEU A 153 3.43 -14.23 -9.06
CA LEU A 153 3.90 -13.13 -8.23
C LEU A 153 5.06 -12.39 -8.91
N SER A 154 4.86 -11.11 -9.16
CA SER A 154 5.93 -10.15 -9.46
C SER A 154 6.07 -9.15 -8.32
N ILE A 155 7.25 -8.55 -8.20
CA ILE A 155 7.54 -7.52 -7.19
C ILE A 155 7.83 -6.19 -7.86
N ASP A 156 7.56 -5.10 -7.16
CA ASP A 156 7.74 -3.75 -7.70
C ASP A 156 9.09 -3.13 -7.33
N ALA A 157 9.62 -3.46 -6.15
CA ALA A 157 10.95 -3.04 -5.72
C ALA A 157 11.44 -3.96 -4.60
N ILE A 158 12.75 -4.01 -4.39
CA ILE A 158 13.36 -4.74 -3.28
C ILE A 158 14.59 -3.99 -2.79
N THR A 159 14.75 -3.89 -1.48
CA THR A 159 15.93 -3.27 -0.88
C THR A 159 16.25 -3.92 0.47
N LYS A 160 17.47 -3.69 0.94
CA LYS A 160 17.83 -3.88 2.34
C LYS A 160 17.45 -2.64 3.15
N LEU A 161 17.24 -2.83 4.45
CA LEU A 161 17.20 -1.76 5.45
C LEU A 161 17.80 -2.35 6.74
N ARG A 162 19.03 -1.96 7.07
CA ARG A 162 19.72 -2.37 8.31
C ARG A 162 19.72 -3.89 8.56
N GLY A 163 19.89 -4.65 7.48
CA GLY A 163 19.98 -6.12 7.52
C GLY A 163 18.65 -6.87 7.31
N GLU A 164 17.51 -6.19 7.33
CA GLU A 164 16.23 -6.74 6.88
C GLU A 164 16.07 -6.54 5.37
N MET A 165 15.30 -7.41 4.71
CA MET A 165 14.88 -7.16 3.32
C MET A 165 13.44 -6.68 3.27
N LEU A 166 13.21 -5.63 2.50
CA LEU A 166 11.91 -5.06 2.20
C LEU A 166 11.55 -5.38 0.76
N VAL A 167 10.45 -6.11 0.55
CA VAL A 167 9.97 -6.52 -0.77
C VAL A 167 8.66 -5.82 -1.05
N PHE A 168 8.65 -4.83 -1.95
CA PHE A 168 7.50 -3.99 -2.22
C PHE A 168 6.59 -4.61 -3.28
N LYS A 169 5.28 -4.56 -3.02
CA LYS A 169 4.24 -4.94 -3.97
C LYS A 169 2.98 -4.12 -3.75
N ASP A 170 2.62 -3.35 -4.75
CA ASP A 170 1.51 -2.42 -4.75
C ASP A 170 1.58 -1.52 -3.51
N ARG A 171 0.52 -1.48 -2.69
CA ARG A 171 0.46 -0.68 -1.46
C ARG A 171 1.11 -1.32 -0.24
N PHE A 172 1.73 -2.48 -0.43
CA PHE A 172 2.30 -3.29 0.62
C PHE A 172 3.81 -3.45 0.46
N PHE A 173 4.44 -3.90 1.53
CA PHE A 173 5.70 -4.58 1.44
C PHE A 173 5.76 -5.74 2.42
N TRP A 174 6.51 -6.78 2.06
CA TRP A 174 6.91 -7.80 3.00
C TRP A 174 8.22 -7.42 3.65
N ARG A 175 8.32 -7.67 4.96
CA ARG A 175 9.53 -7.52 5.75
C ARG A 175 10.08 -8.90 6.08
N LEU A 176 11.28 -9.18 5.59
CA LEU A 176 11.97 -10.45 5.80
C LEU A 176 13.14 -10.20 6.75
N HIS A 177 12.99 -10.66 8.00
CA HIS A 177 14.05 -10.63 8.97
C HIS A 177 14.88 -11.93 8.89
N PRO A 178 16.22 -11.89 8.86
CA PRO A 178 17.05 -13.08 8.67
C PRO A 178 16.84 -14.21 9.69
N GLN A 179 16.35 -13.89 10.89
CA GLN A 179 16.09 -14.85 11.97
C GLN A 179 14.62 -15.31 12.03
N MET A 180 13.73 -14.71 11.23
CA MET A 180 12.31 -15.06 11.19
C MET A 180 12.04 -15.92 9.96
N VAL A 181 11.25 -16.97 10.13
CA VAL A 181 10.85 -17.85 9.01
C VAL A 181 9.74 -17.19 8.20
N GLU A 182 8.85 -16.45 8.87
CA GLU A 182 7.68 -15.85 8.25
C GLU A 182 7.93 -14.40 7.84
N ALA A 183 7.60 -14.08 6.59
CA ALA A 183 7.57 -12.72 6.08
C ALA A 183 6.31 -11.99 6.59
N GLU A 184 6.51 -10.86 7.24
CA GLU A 184 5.43 -10.00 7.73
C GLU A 184 4.94 -9.09 6.60
N LEU A 185 3.64 -9.11 6.29
CA LEU A 185 3.04 -8.25 5.26
C LEU A 185 2.43 -7.01 5.91
N VAL A 186 2.83 -5.83 5.45
CA VAL A 186 2.43 -4.54 6.01
C VAL A 186 2.13 -3.52 4.92
N LEU A 187 1.29 -2.52 5.22
CA LEU A 187 1.05 -1.40 4.32
C LEU A 187 2.23 -0.43 4.35
N ILE A 188 2.62 0.11 3.19
CA ILE A 188 3.68 1.13 3.08
C ILE A 188 3.36 2.32 3.99
N LYS A 189 2.10 2.74 4.02
CA LYS A 189 1.64 3.90 4.81
C LYS A 189 1.61 3.66 6.31
N SER A 190 1.70 2.43 6.80
CA SER A 190 1.87 2.16 8.23
C SER A 190 3.20 2.69 8.75
N PHE A 191 4.22 2.73 7.89
CA PHE A 191 5.56 3.21 8.22
C PHE A 191 5.85 4.59 7.66
N TRP A 192 5.42 4.85 6.42
CA TRP A 192 5.67 6.12 5.74
C TRP A 192 4.36 6.69 5.14
N PRO A 193 3.54 7.39 5.95
CA PRO A 193 2.26 7.93 5.52
C PRO A 193 2.35 8.90 4.33
N GLU A 194 3.48 9.58 4.18
CA GLU A 194 3.75 10.57 3.13
C GLU A 194 4.24 9.95 1.81
N LEU A 195 4.62 8.67 1.81
CA LEU A 195 5.01 7.96 0.60
C LEU A 195 3.80 7.61 -0.28
N PRO A 196 4.03 7.44 -1.60
CA PRO A 196 3.03 6.93 -2.51
C PRO A 196 2.69 5.46 -2.20
N ASN A 197 1.47 5.05 -2.58
CA ASN A 197 0.97 3.67 -2.43
C ASN A 197 1.68 2.64 -3.32
N LYS A 198 2.74 2.99 -4.04
CA LYS A 198 3.49 2.05 -4.87
C LYS A 198 4.87 2.63 -5.13
N ILE A 199 5.90 1.83 -4.88
CA ILE A 199 7.31 2.18 -5.12
C ILE A 199 7.74 1.55 -6.44
N ASP A 200 8.44 2.30 -7.29
CA ASP A 200 8.95 1.78 -8.57
C ASP A 200 10.35 1.17 -8.40
N ALA A 201 11.18 1.70 -7.49
CA ALA A 201 12.48 1.14 -7.16
C ALA A 201 12.93 1.60 -5.78
N ALA A 202 13.80 0.84 -5.11
CA ALA A 202 14.40 1.23 -3.84
C ALA A 202 15.80 0.65 -3.70
N TYR A 203 16.68 1.33 -2.97
CA TYR A 203 17.97 0.79 -2.57
C TYR A 203 18.47 1.42 -1.27
N GLU A 204 19.31 0.68 -0.54
CA GLU A 204 20.05 1.17 0.62
C GLU A 204 21.38 1.76 0.14
N ASN A 205 21.66 2.99 0.54
CA ASN A 205 22.95 3.63 0.34
C ASN A 205 23.76 3.47 1.65
N PRO A 206 24.75 2.56 1.69
CA PRO A 206 25.50 2.29 2.91
C PRO A 206 26.43 3.45 3.30
N ILE A 207 26.85 4.31 2.35
CA ILE A 207 27.72 5.46 2.62
C ILE A 207 26.95 6.54 3.39
N LYS A 208 25.68 6.75 3.05
CA LYS A 208 24.83 7.77 3.65
C LYS A 208 23.98 7.26 4.83
N ASP A 209 23.93 5.94 5.05
CA ASP A 209 22.98 5.26 5.94
C ASP A 209 21.52 5.68 5.65
N LEU A 210 21.18 5.76 4.36
CA LEU A 210 19.84 6.16 3.90
C LEU A 210 19.27 5.14 2.94
N VAL A 211 17.95 4.97 2.98
CA VAL A 211 17.22 4.25 1.92
C VAL A 211 16.59 5.24 0.97
N PHE A 212 16.87 5.06 -0.32
CA PHE A 212 16.26 5.86 -1.38
C PHE A 212 15.10 5.09 -2.00
N MET A 213 13.96 5.74 -2.16
CA MET A 213 12.77 5.18 -2.81
C MET A 213 12.34 6.06 -3.98
N PHE A 214 12.01 5.43 -5.10
CA PHE A 214 11.68 6.09 -6.36
C PHE A 214 10.22 5.87 -6.72
N LYS A 215 9.56 6.93 -7.18
CA LYS A 215 8.24 6.85 -7.81
C LYS A 215 8.10 7.91 -8.90
N GLY A 216 7.93 7.45 -10.14
CA GLY A 216 7.89 8.33 -11.29
C GLY A 216 9.17 9.19 -11.35
N LYS A 217 9.00 10.51 -11.47
CA LYS A 217 10.12 11.46 -11.53
C LYS A 217 10.64 11.91 -10.16
N LYS A 218 10.15 11.33 -9.06
CA LYS A 218 10.48 11.74 -7.70
C LYS A 218 11.28 10.66 -6.98
N VAL A 219 12.17 11.11 -6.11
CA VAL A 219 12.94 10.29 -5.17
C VAL A 219 12.70 10.82 -3.76
N TRP A 220 12.64 9.91 -2.80
CA TRP A 220 12.62 10.16 -1.36
C TRP A 220 13.88 9.54 -0.75
N ALA A 221 14.46 10.19 0.24
CA ALA A 221 15.49 9.60 1.09
C ALA A 221 14.93 9.43 2.49
N LEU A 222 15.21 8.27 3.08
CA LEU A 222 14.66 7.85 4.36
C LEU A 222 15.79 7.52 5.33
N ASN A 223 15.64 7.99 6.56
CA ASN A 223 16.42 7.53 7.71
C ASN A 223 15.48 6.79 8.66
N GLY A 224 15.41 5.46 8.53
CA GLY A 224 14.40 4.66 9.22
C GLY A 224 12.99 5.06 8.81
N TYR A 225 12.23 5.66 9.73
CA TYR A 225 10.85 6.09 9.50
C TYR A 225 10.72 7.55 9.02
N ASP A 226 11.79 8.33 9.11
CA ASP A 226 11.76 9.75 8.81
C ASP A 226 12.16 10.01 7.35
N ILE A 227 11.37 10.85 6.67
CA ILE A 227 11.77 11.41 5.37
C ILE A 227 12.77 12.53 5.63
N VAL A 228 13.93 12.45 4.98
CA VAL A 228 14.98 13.45 5.10
C VAL A 228 14.49 14.81 4.59
N GLU A 229 14.85 15.88 5.31
CA GLU A 229 14.46 17.25 4.94
C GLU A 229 14.86 17.59 3.49
N GLY A 230 13.97 18.28 2.78
CA GLY A 230 14.17 18.66 1.38
C GLY A 230 13.81 17.57 0.36
N PHE A 231 13.33 16.41 0.81
CA PHE A 231 12.69 15.40 -0.05
C PHE A 231 11.15 15.56 -0.07
N PRO A 232 10.47 15.13 -1.15
CA PRO A 232 11.03 14.49 -2.34
C PRO A 232 11.75 15.44 -3.29
N LYS A 233 12.83 14.95 -3.89
CA LYS A 233 13.55 15.61 -4.99
C LYS A 233 13.16 15.01 -6.33
N LYS A 234 13.55 15.66 -7.42
CA LYS A 234 13.33 15.11 -8.76
C LYS A 234 14.56 14.34 -9.23
N ILE A 235 14.34 13.24 -9.95
CA ILE A 235 15.45 12.38 -10.42
C ILE A 235 16.45 13.12 -11.31
N TYR A 236 16.05 14.14 -12.06
CA TYR A 236 17.00 14.91 -12.88
C TYR A 236 18.03 15.67 -12.04
N GLU A 237 17.73 15.95 -10.76
CA GLU A 237 18.66 16.60 -9.83
C GLU A 237 19.79 15.63 -9.42
N MET A 238 19.61 14.32 -9.66
CA MET A 238 20.64 13.28 -9.52
C MET A 238 21.44 13.06 -10.82
N GLY A 239 21.27 13.92 -11.83
CA GLY A 239 21.98 13.81 -13.11
C GLY A 239 21.25 13.04 -14.21
N PHE A 240 20.00 12.59 -13.96
CA PHE A 240 19.20 11.94 -15.01
C PHE A 240 18.64 12.94 -16.04
N PRO A 241 18.42 12.51 -17.30
CA PRO A 241 17.77 13.36 -18.30
C PRO A 241 16.32 13.76 -17.91
N LYS A 242 15.90 14.98 -18.25
CA LYS A 242 14.57 15.53 -17.85
C LYS A 242 13.38 14.77 -18.46
N GLU A 243 13.59 14.16 -19.62
CA GLU A 243 12.64 13.34 -20.35
C GLU A 243 12.38 11.99 -19.67
N MET A 244 13.30 11.53 -18.82
CA MET A 244 13.15 10.27 -18.09
C MET A 244 11.89 10.30 -17.22
N LYS A 245 11.10 9.22 -17.33
CA LYS A 245 9.78 9.13 -16.70
C LYS A 245 9.82 8.52 -15.30
N ARG A 246 10.65 7.50 -15.12
CA ARG A 246 10.82 6.74 -13.88
C ARG A 246 12.10 5.90 -13.92
N ILE A 247 12.44 5.35 -12.77
CA ILE A 247 13.42 4.29 -12.60
C ILE A 247 12.66 2.99 -12.32
N ASP A 248 13.01 1.91 -13.01
CA ASP A 248 12.34 0.61 -12.89
C ASP A 248 12.99 -0.28 -11.83
N ALA A 249 14.31 -0.19 -11.60
CA ALA A 249 14.97 -0.88 -10.51
C ALA A 249 16.31 -0.20 -10.15
N VAL A 250 16.79 -0.38 -8.92
CA VAL A 250 18.08 0.17 -8.46
C VAL A 250 18.79 -0.83 -7.58
N VAL A 251 20.11 -0.93 -7.69
CA VAL A 251 20.94 -1.73 -6.79
C VAL A 251 22.28 -1.06 -6.53
N HIS A 252 22.69 -1.03 -5.28
CA HIS A 252 24.05 -0.67 -4.89
C HIS A 252 24.96 -1.91 -4.88
N ILE A 253 26.16 -1.78 -5.42
CA ILE A 253 27.16 -2.84 -5.47
C ILE A 253 28.27 -2.51 -4.48
N ASP A 254 28.18 -3.13 -3.29
CA ASP A 254 29.07 -2.92 -2.16
C ASP A 254 30.56 -2.97 -2.55
N ASP A 255 30.96 -3.96 -3.38
CA ASP A 255 32.35 -4.18 -3.76
C ASP A 255 32.97 -3.05 -4.60
N THR A 256 32.13 -2.27 -5.30
CA THR A 256 32.59 -1.26 -6.26
C THR A 256 32.22 0.17 -5.86
N GLY A 257 31.34 0.34 -4.86
CA GLY A 257 30.75 1.62 -4.51
C GLY A 257 29.84 2.23 -5.58
N LYS A 258 29.51 1.46 -6.65
CA LYS A 258 28.65 1.91 -7.74
C LYS A 258 27.19 1.58 -7.47
N THR A 259 26.30 2.47 -7.86
CA THR A 259 24.86 2.25 -7.87
C THR A 259 24.37 2.14 -9.30
N LEU A 260 23.71 1.04 -9.64
CA LEU A 260 23.14 0.81 -10.96
C LEU A 260 21.65 1.14 -10.98
N PHE A 261 21.23 1.93 -11.97
CA PHE A 261 19.84 2.33 -12.16
C PHE A 261 19.32 1.77 -13.49
N PHE A 262 18.22 1.01 -13.44
CA PHE A 262 17.61 0.36 -14.60
C PHE A 262 16.39 1.15 -15.08
N THR A 263 16.32 1.42 -16.38
CA THR A 263 15.27 2.23 -17.01
C THR A 263 14.94 1.68 -18.41
N GLY A 264 13.76 1.09 -18.58
CA GLY A 264 13.39 0.37 -19.79
C GLY A 264 14.40 -0.74 -20.09
N ASN A 265 14.97 -0.72 -21.30
CA ASN A 265 16.00 -1.66 -21.75
C ASN A 265 17.44 -1.19 -21.55
N LYS A 266 17.63 -0.15 -20.73
CA LYS A 266 18.94 0.44 -20.47
C LYS A 266 19.23 0.50 -18.98
N TYR A 267 20.51 0.59 -18.64
CA TYR A 267 20.95 0.90 -17.29
C TYR A 267 21.99 2.02 -17.28
N TRP A 268 22.12 2.65 -16.12
CA TRP A 268 23.05 3.73 -15.80
C TRP A 268 23.91 3.31 -14.62
N SER A 269 25.17 3.74 -14.60
CA SER A 269 26.06 3.55 -13.44
C SER A 269 26.34 4.91 -12.82
N TYR A 270 26.20 4.97 -11.51
CA TYR A 270 26.42 6.16 -10.70
C TYR A 270 27.50 5.87 -9.68
N ASP A 271 28.46 6.78 -9.56
CA ASP A 271 29.51 6.72 -8.58
C ASP A 271 29.07 7.49 -7.32
N GLU A 272 28.85 6.77 -6.22
CA GLU A 272 28.34 7.35 -4.97
C GLU A 272 29.39 8.20 -4.24
N GLU A 273 30.69 8.01 -4.51
CA GLU A 273 31.77 8.77 -3.88
C GLU A 273 31.94 10.14 -4.54
N THR A 274 31.93 10.17 -5.88
CA THR A 274 32.03 11.41 -6.67
C THR A 274 30.68 12.08 -6.91
N GLU A 275 29.58 11.38 -6.63
CA GLU A 275 28.20 11.80 -6.85
C GLU A 275 27.85 12.12 -8.31
N VAL A 276 28.49 11.43 -9.27
CA VAL A 276 28.33 11.68 -10.72
C VAL A 276 28.04 10.38 -11.48
N MET A 277 27.30 10.50 -12.59
CA MET A 277 27.08 9.39 -13.53
C MET A 277 28.38 9.02 -14.25
N ASP A 278 28.68 7.72 -14.32
CA ASP A 278 29.85 7.22 -15.04
C ASP A 278 29.77 7.55 -16.55
N THR A 279 30.93 7.86 -17.13
CA THR A 279 31.02 8.11 -18.58
C THR A 279 30.72 6.84 -19.40
N GLY A 280 30.10 7.00 -20.57
CA GLY A 280 29.73 5.89 -21.45
C GLY A 280 28.39 5.22 -21.14
N TYR A 281 27.61 5.80 -20.22
CA TYR A 281 26.23 5.40 -19.92
C TYR A 281 25.21 6.34 -20.59
N PRO A 282 24.00 5.83 -20.92
CA PRO A 282 23.46 4.52 -20.60
C PRO A 282 23.90 3.41 -21.55
N LYS A 283 23.90 2.16 -21.05
CA LYS A 283 24.15 0.95 -21.85
C LYS A 283 22.90 0.07 -21.91
N PHE A 284 22.84 -0.83 -22.89
CA PHE A 284 21.74 -1.80 -22.98
C PHE A 284 21.91 -2.91 -21.95
N ILE A 285 20.78 -3.35 -21.37
CA ILE A 285 20.77 -4.42 -20.37
C ILE A 285 21.21 -5.74 -21.00
N GLU A 286 20.71 -6.06 -22.19
CA GLU A 286 21.00 -7.33 -22.88
C GLU A 286 22.48 -7.53 -23.21
N ASP A 287 23.21 -6.43 -23.46
CA ASP A 287 24.64 -6.47 -23.80
C ASP A 287 25.52 -6.81 -22.58
N GLU A 288 25.13 -6.37 -21.38
CA GLU A 288 25.96 -6.48 -20.17
C GLU A 288 25.45 -7.55 -19.19
N PHE A 289 24.15 -7.86 -19.22
CA PHE A 289 23.48 -8.85 -18.38
C PHE A 289 22.78 -9.91 -19.24
N ALA A 290 23.56 -10.67 -20.00
CA ALA A 290 23.04 -11.65 -20.94
C ALA A 290 22.09 -12.67 -20.26
N GLY A 291 20.88 -12.80 -20.81
CA GLY A 291 19.90 -13.82 -20.44
C GLY A 291 18.83 -13.40 -19.42
N ILE A 292 18.91 -12.22 -18.80
CA ILE A 292 17.87 -11.75 -17.84
C ILE A 292 16.66 -11.10 -18.54
N GLY A 293 16.77 -10.90 -19.86
CA GLY A 293 15.80 -10.17 -20.68
C GLY A 293 16.17 -8.69 -20.85
N ASP A 294 15.19 -7.91 -21.29
CA ASP A 294 15.33 -6.49 -21.62
C ASP A 294 14.76 -5.56 -20.56
N ARG A 295 14.23 -6.07 -19.44
CA ARG A 295 13.70 -5.26 -18.34
C ARG A 295 14.05 -5.86 -16.99
N VAL A 296 14.05 -5.01 -15.98
CA VAL A 296 14.23 -5.38 -14.58
C VAL A 296 13.12 -4.73 -13.77
N ASP A 297 12.29 -5.53 -13.12
CA ASP A 297 11.22 -5.06 -12.23
C ASP A 297 11.78 -4.73 -10.84
N ALA A 298 12.77 -5.49 -10.38
CA ALA A 298 13.46 -5.24 -9.12
C ALA A 298 14.84 -5.92 -9.15
N VAL A 299 15.78 -5.44 -8.33
CA VAL A 299 17.09 -6.08 -8.16
C VAL A 299 17.64 -5.81 -6.77
N TYR A 300 18.34 -6.79 -6.19
CA TYR A 300 19.20 -6.58 -5.03
C TYR A 300 20.52 -7.33 -5.18
N GLN A 301 21.53 -6.90 -4.42
CA GLN A 301 22.82 -7.56 -4.32
C GLN A 301 22.88 -8.39 -3.03
N ARG A 302 23.46 -9.60 -3.10
CA ARG A 302 23.88 -10.36 -1.92
C ARG A 302 25.04 -11.29 -2.26
N ASN A 303 26.08 -11.27 -1.43
CA ASN A 303 27.23 -12.20 -1.50
C ASN A 303 27.92 -12.25 -2.88
N GLY A 304 28.05 -11.12 -3.58
CA GLY A 304 28.68 -11.05 -4.91
C GLY A 304 27.77 -11.49 -6.07
N TYR A 305 26.47 -11.68 -5.81
CA TYR A 305 25.46 -11.97 -6.82
C TYR A 305 24.45 -10.83 -6.90
N LEU A 306 23.95 -10.58 -8.11
CA LEU A 306 22.78 -9.77 -8.36
C LEU A 306 21.59 -10.70 -8.56
N TYR A 307 20.49 -10.41 -7.89
CA TYR A 307 19.24 -11.15 -8.02
C TYR A 307 18.25 -10.26 -8.75
N PHE A 308 18.11 -10.50 -10.05
CA PHE A 308 17.21 -9.75 -10.93
C PHE A 308 15.81 -10.37 -10.91
N PHE A 309 14.79 -9.52 -10.96
CA PHE A 309 13.40 -9.95 -11.07
C PHE A 309 12.80 -9.41 -12.36
N ASN A 310 12.12 -10.29 -13.09
CA ASN A 310 11.34 -9.93 -14.28
C ASN A 310 10.06 -10.77 -14.29
N GLY A 311 8.96 -10.15 -13.87
CA GLY A 311 7.68 -10.81 -13.66
C GLY A 311 7.79 -11.93 -12.60
N PRO A 312 7.37 -13.17 -12.93
CA PRO A 312 7.40 -14.30 -12.00
C PRO A 312 8.75 -15.01 -11.92
N LEU A 313 9.80 -14.49 -12.58
CA LEU A 313 11.12 -15.09 -12.62
C LEU A 313 12.15 -14.26 -11.85
N GLN A 314 13.03 -14.98 -11.16
CA GLN A 314 14.21 -14.47 -10.48
C GLN A 314 15.47 -15.07 -11.14
N PHE A 315 16.46 -14.24 -11.43
CA PHE A 315 17.73 -14.63 -12.02
C PHE A 315 18.87 -14.32 -11.04
N GLU A 316 19.55 -15.37 -10.58
CA GLU A 316 20.77 -15.23 -9.79
C GLU A 316 21.96 -15.07 -10.75
N TYR A 317 22.52 -13.87 -10.80
CA TYR A 317 23.58 -13.47 -11.72
C TYR A 317 24.90 -13.25 -10.98
N SER A 318 25.95 -13.95 -11.40
CA SER A 318 27.28 -13.81 -10.82
C SER A 318 27.98 -12.57 -11.37
N ILE A 319 28.32 -11.62 -10.49
CA ILE A 319 29.06 -10.40 -10.88
C ILE A 319 30.46 -10.77 -11.42
N TRP A 320 31.11 -11.75 -10.80
CA TRP A 320 32.46 -12.22 -11.17
C TRP A 320 32.51 -12.92 -12.52
N SER A 321 31.61 -13.89 -12.75
CA SER A 321 31.63 -14.69 -13.97
C SER A 321 30.73 -14.15 -15.09
N LYS A 322 30.03 -13.04 -14.84
CA LYS A 322 29.12 -12.36 -15.78
C LYS A 322 28.16 -13.30 -16.49
N ARG A 323 27.49 -14.16 -15.70
CA ARG A 323 26.52 -15.13 -16.19
C ARG A 323 25.47 -15.46 -15.14
N ILE A 324 24.33 -15.93 -15.62
CA ILE A 324 23.28 -16.51 -14.80
C ILE A 324 23.78 -17.84 -14.23
N VAL A 325 23.59 -18.00 -12.92
CA VAL A 325 23.92 -19.22 -12.16
C VAL A 325 22.67 -20.06 -11.95
N ARG A 326 21.54 -19.40 -11.60
CA ARG A 326 20.25 -20.06 -11.37
C ARG A 326 19.10 -19.18 -11.84
N ILE A 327 18.01 -19.85 -12.22
CA ILE A 327 16.72 -19.23 -12.51
C ILE A 327 15.69 -19.87 -11.58
N LEU A 328 14.94 -19.05 -10.85
CA LEU A 328 13.95 -19.45 -9.87
C LEU A 328 12.64 -18.69 -10.12
N HIS A 329 11.58 -19.10 -9.43
CA HIS A 329 10.38 -18.27 -9.35
C HIS A 329 10.56 -17.14 -8.33
N THR A 330 9.96 -15.98 -8.58
CA THR A 330 10.00 -14.81 -7.68
C THR A 330 9.54 -15.15 -6.26
N ASN A 331 8.51 -16.00 -6.13
CA ASN A 331 7.95 -16.42 -4.84
C ASN A 331 8.91 -17.30 -4.01
N SER A 332 10.02 -17.79 -4.58
CA SER A 332 11.06 -18.51 -3.84
C SER A 332 11.75 -17.65 -2.77
N LEU A 333 11.66 -16.32 -2.88
CA LEU A 333 12.00 -15.38 -1.81
C LEU A 333 11.27 -15.66 -0.49
N PHE A 334 10.07 -16.22 -0.56
CA PHE A 334 9.16 -16.43 0.56
C PHE A 334 9.10 -17.89 1.03
N TRP A 335 10.04 -18.72 0.59
CA TRP A 335 10.08 -20.16 0.90
C TRP A 335 8.84 -20.94 0.41
N CYS A 336 8.27 -20.45 -0.69
CA CYS A 336 7.46 -21.23 -1.61
C CYS A 336 8.41 -21.89 -2.64
#